data_AF-M6VJX6-F1
#
_entry.id   AF-M6VJX6-F1
#
_cell.length_a   1.000
_cell.length_b   1.000
_cell.length_c   1.000
_cell.angle_alpha   90.00
_cell.angle_beta   90.00
_cell.angle_gamma   90.00
#
_symmetry.space_group_name_H-M   'P 1'
#
loop_
_entity.id
_entity.type
_entity.pdbx_description
1 polymer ?
#
loop_
_entity_poly.entity_id
_entity_poly.type
_entity_poly.pdbx_seq_one_letter_code
_entity_poly.pdbx_strand_id
1 'polypeptide(L)'
;MKFLSIVLHPIFIFPWGIVIAFSTGGRYEPWQIATASIPIILQGGTDWGGSCLFAGWMANYLFFSFAAPIYAIISIPEISKVSFIKTLQSVVKEMKGYIFFFLLLGPIWIFDDTRITPNDHRNLFLFFFVYYSFLIFYVSTLVYLKIRFRIIICVIPSLILFLLMSDGVTTKAGQWNASNVDPEIHVRGIRHQLFLDWHKLCDFIFGNVKIDFYSK
;
A
#
# COMPACT_ATOMS: atom_id res chain seq x y z
N MET A 1 6.66 7.96 -24.07
CA MET A 1 7.08 6.76 -23.31
C MET A 1 8.44 6.92 -22.63
N LYS A 2 9.50 7.41 -23.30
CA LYS A 2 10.83 7.62 -22.68
C LYS A 2 10.80 8.46 -21.39
N PHE A 3 10.07 9.57 -21.38
CA PHE A 3 9.92 10.41 -20.18
C PHE A 3 9.32 9.63 -18.99
N LEU A 4 8.21 8.92 -19.18
CA LEU A 4 7.58 8.10 -18.14
C LEU A 4 8.50 6.97 -17.64
N SER A 5 9.25 6.34 -18.54
CA SER A 5 10.23 5.31 -18.17
C SER A 5 11.34 5.88 -17.28
N ILE A 6 11.80 7.10 -17.55
CA ILE A 6 12.79 7.79 -16.71
C ILE A 6 12.18 8.16 -15.37
N VAL A 7 11.03 8.85 -15.36
CA VAL A 7 10.41 9.38 -14.14
C VAL A 7 9.94 8.27 -13.19
N LEU A 8 9.48 7.15 -13.72
CA LEU A 8 9.06 5.97 -12.97
C LEU A 8 10.18 4.92 -12.87
N HIS A 9 11.42 5.27 -13.22
CA HIS A 9 12.52 4.32 -13.05
C HIS A 9 12.70 4.02 -11.56
N PRO A 10 12.97 2.76 -11.16
CA PRO A 10 13.11 2.39 -9.76
C PRO A 10 14.12 3.22 -8.94
N ILE A 11 15.10 3.85 -9.60
CA ILE A 11 16.06 4.77 -8.96
C ILE A 11 15.37 6.00 -8.33
N PHE A 12 14.22 6.41 -8.88
CA PHE A 12 13.43 7.53 -8.37
C PHE A 12 12.41 7.12 -7.32
N ILE A 13 12.29 5.84 -6.96
CA ILE A 13 11.36 5.39 -5.92
C ILE A 13 11.63 6.09 -4.59
N PHE A 14 12.91 6.23 -4.21
CA PHE A 14 13.28 6.90 -2.97
C PHE A 14 13.00 8.42 -3.00
N PRO A 15 13.43 9.17 -4.04
CA PRO A 15 12.99 10.56 -4.23
C PRO A 15 11.48 10.75 -4.23
N TRP A 16 10.73 9.90 -4.95
CA TRP A 16 9.26 9.95 -4.95
C TRP A 16 8.70 9.68 -3.58
N GLY A 17 9.22 8.67 -2.87
CA GLY A 17 8.72 8.31 -1.57
C GLY A 17 8.91 9.41 -0.53
N ILE A 18 10.04 10.12 -0.59
CA ILE A 18 10.28 11.33 0.20
C ILE A 18 9.25 12.41 -0.15
N VAL A 19 9.13 12.77 -1.44
CA VAL A 19 8.21 13.83 -1.86
C VAL A 19 6.77 13.54 -1.44
N ILE A 20 6.33 12.30 -1.60
CA ILE A 20 4.99 11.85 -1.21
C ILE A 20 4.83 11.93 0.31
N ALA A 21 5.76 11.35 1.07
CA ALA A 21 5.69 11.33 2.53
C ALA A 21 5.67 12.76 3.12
N PHE A 22 6.48 13.69 2.58
CA PHE A 22 6.42 15.09 2.99
C PHE A 22 5.12 15.77 2.58
N SER A 23 4.59 15.46 1.40
CA SER A 23 3.37 16.10 0.88
C SER A 23 2.10 15.62 1.56
N THR A 24 2.10 14.42 2.16
CA THR A 24 0.93 13.84 2.83
C THR A 24 1.05 13.79 4.34
N GLY A 25 2.17 13.34 4.89
CA GLY A 25 2.38 13.21 6.33
C GLY A 25 3.15 14.38 6.93
N GLY A 26 4.30 14.72 6.33
CA GLY A 26 5.21 15.74 6.87
C GLY A 26 4.72 17.19 6.78
N ARG A 27 3.58 17.44 6.13
CA ARG A 27 2.95 18.76 6.00
C ARG A 27 2.00 19.11 7.15
N TYR A 28 1.63 18.12 7.96
CA TYR A 28 0.60 18.27 8.98
C TYR A 28 1.16 17.89 10.34
N GLU A 29 0.64 18.56 11.36
CA GLU A 29 0.77 18.09 12.73
C GLU A 29 -0.03 16.79 12.92
N PRO A 30 0.39 15.89 13.81
CA PRO A 30 -0.27 14.59 13.99
C PRO A 30 -1.79 14.67 14.22
N TRP A 31 -2.24 15.65 15.01
CA TRP A 31 -3.65 15.89 15.30
C TRP A 31 -4.44 16.43 14.10
N GLN A 32 -3.77 17.11 13.17
CA GLN A 32 -4.40 17.61 11.95
C GLN A 32 -4.75 16.47 11.00
N ILE A 33 -4.02 15.35 11.02
CA ILE A 33 -4.33 14.17 10.19
C ILE A 33 -5.78 13.71 10.40
N ALA A 34 -6.24 13.65 11.66
CA ALA A 34 -7.58 13.17 12.01
C ALA A 34 -8.68 14.25 11.96
N THR A 35 -8.31 15.54 11.98
CA THR A 35 -9.26 16.66 12.18
C THR A 35 -9.36 17.61 11.00
N ALA A 36 -8.34 17.70 10.15
CA ALA A 36 -8.38 18.46 8.91
C ALA A 36 -9.17 17.70 7.83
N SER A 37 -9.51 18.37 6.72
CA SER A 37 -10.14 17.77 5.53
C SER A 37 -9.18 16.87 4.74
N ILE A 38 -8.46 15.98 5.43
CA ILE A 38 -7.55 15.00 4.86
C ILE A 38 -8.37 13.75 4.49
N PRO A 39 -8.10 13.12 3.33
CA PRO A 39 -8.77 11.91 2.93
C PRO A 39 -8.69 10.82 4.01
N ILE A 40 -9.84 10.22 4.36
CA ILE A 40 -9.97 9.21 5.44
C ILE A 40 -9.04 8.00 5.22
N ILE A 41 -8.73 7.67 3.98
CA ILE A 41 -7.75 6.63 3.60
C ILE A 41 -6.34 6.85 4.16
N LEU A 42 -5.95 8.12 4.39
CA LEU A 42 -4.66 8.49 4.96
C LEU A 42 -4.70 8.59 6.49
N GLN A 43 -5.88 8.40 7.08
CA GLN A 43 -6.08 8.48 8.53
C GLN A 43 -5.95 7.07 9.12
N GLY A 44 -4.86 6.88 9.85
CA GLY A 44 -4.54 5.68 10.62
C GLY A 44 -3.30 5.98 11.47
N GLY A 45 -3.03 5.15 12.47
CA GLY A 45 -2.01 5.45 13.49
C GLY A 45 -2.53 6.28 14.67
N THR A 46 -1.74 6.35 15.74
CA THR A 46 -2.02 7.15 16.94
C THR A 46 -1.27 8.48 16.93
N ASP A 47 -1.53 9.31 17.92
CA ASP A 47 -0.90 10.60 18.17
C ASP A 47 0.66 10.63 18.14
N TRP A 48 1.24 11.84 18.17
CA TRP A 48 2.68 12.10 18.30
C TRP A 48 3.57 11.58 17.14
N GLY A 49 3.09 11.72 15.90
CA GLY A 49 3.86 11.45 14.68
C GLY A 49 3.45 10.18 13.97
N GLY A 50 2.85 9.22 14.69
CA GLY A 50 2.35 7.96 14.12
C GLY A 50 1.33 8.18 13.00
N SER A 51 0.40 9.12 13.18
CA SER A 51 -0.59 9.47 12.16
C SER A 51 0.02 10.06 10.88
N CYS A 52 1.03 10.92 11.01
CA CYS A 52 1.75 11.49 9.86
C CYS A 52 2.55 10.42 9.11
N LEU A 53 3.22 9.53 9.85
CA LEU A 53 4.01 8.45 9.29
C LEU A 53 3.12 7.45 8.55
N PHE A 54 1.98 7.08 9.13
CA PHE A 54 0.96 6.25 8.49
C PHE A 54 0.45 6.90 7.19
N ALA A 55 0.11 8.19 7.21
CA ALA A 55 -0.34 8.90 6.01
C ALA A 55 0.71 8.89 4.89
N GLY A 56 1.99 9.08 5.24
CA GLY A 56 3.11 8.96 4.30
C GLY A 56 3.27 7.55 3.74
N TRP A 57 3.14 6.53 4.60
CA TRP A 57 3.24 5.13 4.23
C TRP A 57 2.12 4.67 3.30
N MET A 58 0.86 4.98 3.65
CA MET A 58 -0.31 4.65 2.84
C MET A 58 -0.29 5.34 1.46
N ALA A 59 0.12 6.61 1.42
CA ALA A 59 0.25 7.33 0.15
C ALA A 59 1.31 6.70 -0.76
N ASN A 60 2.42 6.21 -0.18
CA ASN A 60 3.45 5.51 -0.92
C ASN A 60 2.95 4.19 -1.52
N TYR A 61 2.22 3.40 -0.74
CA TYR A 61 1.58 2.18 -1.26
C TYR A 61 0.63 2.45 -2.41
N LEU A 62 -0.24 3.44 -2.26
CA LEU A 62 -1.14 3.83 -3.33
C LEU A 62 -0.35 4.26 -4.57
N PHE A 63 0.64 5.14 -4.42
CA PHE A 63 1.44 5.60 -5.55
C PHE A 63 2.16 4.46 -6.28
N PHE A 64 2.83 3.55 -5.55
CA PHE A 64 3.53 2.43 -6.16
C PHE A 64 2.59 1.43 -6.85
N SER A 65 1.34 1.32 -6.40
CA SER A 65 0.32 0.54 -7.10
C SER A 65 0.01 1.06 -8.51
N PHE A 66 0.24 2.35 -8.79
CA PHE A 66 0.12 2.91 -10.14
C PHE A 66 1.46 2.89 -10.89
N ALA A 67 2.53 3.31 -10.21
CA ALA A 67 3.84 3.49 -10.83
C ALA A 67 4.44 2.18 -11.34
N ALA A 68 4.39 1.11 -10.54
CA ALA A 68 5.06 -0.15 -10.87
C ALA A 68 4.45 -0.86 -12.09
N PRO A 69 3.10 -1.00 -12.21
CA PRO A 69 2.47 -1.53 -13.43
C PRO A 69 2.79 -0.75 -14.70
N ILE A 70 2.73 0.60 -14.62
CA ILE A 70 3.02 1.47 -15.76
C ILE A 70 4.47 1.30 -16.20
N TYR A 71 5.40 1.33 -15.24
CA TYR A 71 6.82 1.14 -15.52
C TYR A 71 7.07 -0.20 -16.20
N ALA A 72 6.54 -1.30 -15.64
CA ALA A 72 6.72 -2.64 -16.21
C ALA A 72 6.23 -2.73 -17.67
N ILE A 73 5.05 -2.17 -17.97
CA ILE A 73 4.48 -2.20 -19.32
C ILE A 73 5.29 -1.38 -20.33
N ILE A 74 5.86 -0.26 -19.91
CA ILE A 74 6.66 0.62 -20.77
C ILE A 74 8.06 0.03 -21.01
N SER A 75 8.62 -0.64 -20.00
CA SER A 75 9.98 -1.18 -20.03
C SER A 75 10.08 -2.54 -20.73
N ILE A 76 8.98 -3.31 -20.78
CA ILE A 76 8.98 -4.59 -21.49
C ILE A 76 8.65 -4.34 -22.97
N PRO A 77 9.60 -4.58 -23.89
CA PRO A 77 9.32 -4.48 -25.32
C PRO A 77 8.28 -5.53 -25.73
N GLU A 78 7.60 -5.32 -26.85
CA GLU A 78 6.71 -6.35 -27.39
C GLU A 78 7.54 -7.52 -27.92
N ILE A 79 7.75 -8.53 -27.06
CA ILE A 79 8.55 -9.70 -27.41
C ILE A 79 7.70 -10.66 -28.27
N SER A 80 8.32 -11.27 -29.29
CA SER A 80 7.76 -12.39 -30.05
C SER A 80 7.50 -13.61 -29.15
N LYS A 81 6.49 -14.44 -29.49
CA LYS A 81 6.02 -15.67 -28.80
C LYS A 81 6.93 -16.17 -27.65
N VAL A 82 6.77 -15.60 -26.46
CA VAL A 82 7.35 -16.10 -25.21
C VAL A 82 6.25 -16.71 -24.36
N SER A 83 6.60 -17.72 -23.55
CA SER A 83 5.64 -18.33 -22.62
C SER A 83 5.19 -17.32 -21.57
N PHE A 84 4.01 -17.58 -20.98
CA PHE A 84 3.49 -16.76 -19.89
C PHE A 84 4.48 -16.68 -18.72
N ILE A 85 5.15 -17.78 -18.36
CA ILE A 85 6.16 -17.82 -17.28
C ILE A 85 7.32 -16.85 -17.57
N LYS A 86 7.84 -16.80 -18.80
CA LYS A 86 8.90 -15.85 -19.17
C LYS A 86 8.41 -14.39 -19.12
N THR A 87 7.13 -14.17 -19.44
CA THR A 87 6.49 -12.85 -19.32
C THR A 87 6.40 -12.43 -17.86
N LEU A 88 5.93 -13.32 -16.98
CA LEU A 88 5.86 -13.11 -15.53
C LEU A 88 7.24 -12.78 -14.95
N GLN A 89 8.28 -13.53 -15.30
CA GLN A 89 9.66 -13.26 -14.89
C GLN A 89 10.14 -11.87 -15.34
N SER A 90 9.77 -11.46 -16.55
CA SER A 90 10.13 -10.13 -17.08
C SER A 90 9.41 -9.02 -16.30
N VAL A 91 8.12 -9.18 -16.00
CA VAL A 91 7.35 -8.23 -15.17
C VAL A 91 7.95 -8.12 -13.78
N VAL A 92 8.23 -9.25 -13.12
CA VAL A 92 8.88 -9.26 -11.80
C VAL A 92 10.24 -8.58 -11.86
N LYS A 93 11.03 -8.82 -12.91
CA LYS A 93 12.34 -8.18 -13.10
C LYS A 93 12.22 -6.65 -13.22
N GLU A 94 11.25 -6.14 -13.95
CA GLU A 94 11.04 -4.69 -14.08
C GLU A 94 10.46 -4.07 -12.79
N MET A 95 9.57 -4.79 -12.09
CA MET A 95 8.97 -4.31 -10.84
C MET A 95 9.86 -4.53 -9.61
N LYS A 96 10.99 -5.22 -9.73
CA LYS A 96 11.81 -5.67 -8.58
C LYS A 96 12.19 -4.55 -7.61
N GLY A 97 12.45 -3.33 -8.09
CA GLY A 97 12.77 -2.21 -7.23
C GLY A 97 11.58 -1.80 -6.37
N TYR A 98 10.39 -1.71 -6.97
CA TYR A 98 9.14 -1.45 -6.25
C TYR A 98 8.82 -2.54 -5.25
N ILE A 99 9.02 -3.80 -5.62
CA ILE A 99 8.84 -4.97 -4.73
C ILE A 99 9.82 -4.87 -3.54
N PHE A 100 11.09 -4.57 -3.80
CA PHE A 100 12.10 -4.43 -2.77
C PHE A 100 11.74 -3.33 -1.77
N PHE A 101 11.36 -2.14 -2.26
CA PHE A 101 10.96 -1.04 -1.38
C PHE A 101 9.68 -1.35 -0.60
N PHE A 102 8.71 -2.02 -1.21
CA PHE A 102 7.52 -2.49 -0.50
C PHE A 102 7.87 -3.45 0.65
N LEU A 103 8.71 -4.45 0.38
CA LEU A 103 9.12 -5.44 1.39
C LEU A 103 10.02 -4.84 2.47
N LEU A 104 10.79 -3.79 2.13
CA LEU A 104 11.65 -3.11 3.10
C LEU A 104 10.84 -2.16 4.00
N LEU A 105 10.04 -1.28 3.40
CA LEU A 105 9.32 -0.21 4.12
C LEU A 105 8.04 -0.71 4.78
N GLY A 106 7.44 -1.78 4.24
CA GLY A 106 6.17 -2.28 4.72
C GLY A 106 6.19 -2.82 6.14
N PRO A 107 7.16 -3.68 6.51
CA PRO A 107 7.24 -4.25 7.83
C PRO A 107 7.70 -3.30 8.94
N ILE A 108 8.28 -2.13 8.60
CA ILE A 108 8.91 -1.22 9.58
C ILE A 108 7.94 -0.80 10.69
N TRP A 109 6.66 -0.64 10.36
CA TRP A 109 5.63 -0.18 11.29
C TRP A 109 4.84 -1.30 11.96
N ILE A 110 5.11 -2.57 11.62
CA ILE A 110 4.44 -3.72 12.25
C ILE A 110 4.76 -3.80 13.74
N PHE A 111 5.92 -3.31 14.16
CA PHE A 111 6.29 -3.27 15.58
C PHE A 111 5.38 -2.37 16.42
N ASP A 112 4.71 -1.37 15.83
CA ASP A 112 3.77 -0.53 16.59
C ASP A 112 2.49 -1.30 16.95
N ASP A 113 2.11 -2.32 16.17
CA ASP A 113 0.95 -3.18 16.45
C ASP A 113 1.10 -4.01 17.73
N THR A 114 2.29 -4.05 18.33
CA THR A 114 2.50 -4.76 19.61
C THR A 114 1.93 -3.98 20.80
N ARG A 115 1.59 -2.71 20.60
CA ARG A 115 1.13 -1.79 21.66
C ARG A 115 -0.36 -1.46 21.60
N ILE A 116 -1.00 -1.80 20.49
CA ILE A 116 -2.35 -1.36 20.11
C ILE A 116 -3.00 -2.48 19.30
N THR A 117 -4.25 -2.79 19.61
CA THR A 117 -5.06 -3.71 18.81
C THR A 117 -6.18 -2.96 18.10
N PRO A 118 -6.61 -3.38 16.89
CA PRO A 118 -6.09 -4.50 16.09
C PRO A 118 -4.74 -4.20 15.42
N ASN A 119 -4.12 -5.25 14.86
CA ASN A 119 -2.79 -5.19 14.23
C ASN A 119 -2.83 -4.51 12.85
N ASP A 120 -3.23 -3.22 12.83
CA ASP A 120 -3.58 -2.48 11.63
C ASP A 120 -2.45 -2.48 10.58
N HIS A 121 -1.19 -2.29 10.99
CA HIS A 121 -0.06 -2.18 10.06
C HIS A 121 0.28 -3.53 9.43
N ARG A 122 0.32 -4.61 10.22
CA ARG A 122 0.50 -5.97 9.72
C ARG A 122 -0.61 -6.36 8.77
N ASN A 123 -1.85 -6.13 9.17
CA ASN A 123 -3.02 -6.54 8.40
C ASN A 123 -3.07 -5.78 7.06
N LEU A 124 -2.74 -4.49 7.05
CA LEU A 124 -2.58 -3.72 5.82
C LEU A 124 -1.37 -4.16 4.99
N PHE A 125 -0.22 -4.45 5.61
CA PHE A 125 0.92 -5.01 4.88
C PHE A 125 0.54 -6.31 4.15
N LEU A 126 -0.14 -7.23 4.83
CA LEU A 126 -0.63 -8.48 4.24
C LEU A 126 -1.62 -8.22 3.10
N PHE A 127 -2.54 -7.26 3.27
CA PHE A 127 -3.46 -6.86 2.21
C PHE A 127 -2.70 -6.40 0.96
N PHE A 128 -1.76 -5.47 1.12
CA PHE A 128 -0.97 -4.95 0.01
C PHE A 128 -0.04 -5.99 -0.60
N PHE A 129 0.44 -6.96 0.18
CA PHE A 129 1.21 -8.08 -0.33
C PHE A 129 0.38 -8.94 -1.29
N VAL A 130 -0.85 -9.29 -0.90
CA VAL A 130 -1.79 -10.03 -1.76
C VAL A 130 -2.14 -9.21 -2.99
N TYR A 131 -2.45 -7.93 -2.80
CA TYR A 131 -2.82 -7.02 -3.88
C TYR A 131 -1.68 -6.80 -4.90
N TYR A 132 -0.43 -6.63 -4.46
CA TYR A 132 0.72 -6.50 -5.36
C TYR A 132 1.06 -7.80 -6.07
N SER A 133 0.87 -8.95 -5.42
CA SER A 133 0.97 -10.25 -6.08
C SER A 133 -0.05 -10.34 -7.21
N PHE A 134 -1.31 -9.95 -6.95
CA PHE A 134 -2.34 -9.84 -7.98
C PHE A 134 -1.94 -8.88 -9.11
N LEU A 135 -1.43 -7.68 -8.79
CA LEU A 135 -1.00 -6.70 -9.81
C LEU A 135 0.09 -7.28 -10.73
N ILE A 136 1.06 -8.02 -10.19
CA ILE A 136 2.11 -8.66 -10.98
C ILE A 136 1.48 -9.65 -11.98
N PHE A 137 0.56 -10.50 -11.54
CA PHE A 137 -0.14 -11.45 -12.42
C PHE A 137 -1.01 -10.73 -13.47
N TYR A 138 -1.72 -9.68 -13.06
CA TYR A 138 -2.58 -8.90 -13.93
C TYR A 138 -1.78 -8.23 -15.04
N VAL A 139 -0.70 -7.52 -14.69
CA VAL A 139 0.21 -6.87 -15.64
C VAL A 139 0.85 -7.90 -16.57
N SER A 140 1.29 -9.03 -16.03
CA SER A 140 1.83 -10.13 -16.84
C SER A 140 0.83 -10.63 -17.88
N THR A 141 -0.44 -10.70 -17.51
CA THR A 141 -1.52 -11.09 -18.43
C THR A 141 -1.74 -10.04 -19.52
N LEU A 142 -1.77 -8.75 -19.17
CA LEU A 142 -1.91 -7.67 -20.15
C LEU A 142 -0.75 -7.65 -21.16
N VAL A 143 0.47 -7.88 -20.69
CA VAL A 143 1.67 -7.94 -21.54
C VAL A 143 1.64 -9.20 -22.41
N TYR A 144 1.33 -10.37 -21.83
CA TYR A 144 1.29 -11.65 -22.54
C TYR A 144 0.24 -11.67 -23.66
N LEU A 145 -0.96 -11.16 -23.38
CA LEU A 145 -2.05 -11.08 -24.35
C LEU A 145 -1.91 -9.91 -25.34
N LYS A 146 -0.86 -9.08 -25.20
CA LYS A 146 -0.59 -7.93 -26.07
C LYS A 146 -1.77 -6.97 -26.17
N ILE A 147 -2.43 -6.69 -25.04
CA ILE A 147 -3.58 -5.80 -25.00
C ILE A 147 -3.16 -4.39 -25.49
N ARG A 148 -3.87 -3.86 -26.48
CA ARG A 148 -3.53 -2.61 -27.19
C ARG A 148 -3.46 -1.40 -26.25
N PHE A 149 -4.39 -1.29 -25.31
CA PHE A 149 -4.48 -0.18 -24.34
C PHE A 149 -3.97 -0.57 -22.95
N ARG A 150 -3.00 -1.49 -22.87
CA ARG A 150 -2.49 -2.04 -21.60
C ARG A 150 -2.03 -0.99 -20.58
N ILE A 151 -1.51 0.16 -21.01
CA ILE A 151 -1.12 1.27 -20.09
C ILE A 151 -2.33 1.87 -19.37
N ILE A 152 -3.46 2.04 -20.06
CA ILE A 152 -4.69 2.58 -19.46
C ILE A 152 -5.36 1.49 -18.61
N ILE A 153 -5.34 0.26 -19.10
CA ILE A 153 -6.00 -0.86 -18.44
C ILE A 153 -5.24 -1.27 -17.17
N CYS A 154 -3.92 -1.11 -17.11
CA CYS A 154 -3.13 -1.52 -15.95
C CYS A 154 -3.38 -0.70 -14.69
N VAL A 155 -3.93 0.51 -14.81
CA VAL A 155 -4.27 1.36 -13.66
C VAL A 155 -5.65 1.07 -13.08
N ILE A 156 -6.49 0.30 -13.78
CA ILE A 156 -7.87 0.02 -13.35
C ILE A 156 -7.92 -0.63 -11.96
N PRO A 157 -7.12 -1.67 -11.65
CA PRO A 157 -7.14 -2.25 -10.31
C PRO A 157 -6.75 -1.27 -9.21
N SER A 158 -5.86 -0.32 -9.50
CA SER A 158 -5.39 0.68 -8.55
C SER A 158 -6.45 1.77 -8.32
N LEU A 159 -7.21 2.12 -9.36
CA LEU A 159 -8.41 2.97 -9.22
C LEU A 159 -9.50 2.29 -8.39
N ILE A 160 -9.77 1.01 -8.65
CA ILE A 160 -10.73 0.22 -7.85
C ILE A 160 -10.27 0.15 -6.41
N LEU A 161 -8.99 -0.11 -6.17
CA LEU A 161 -8.44 -0.14 -4.82
C LEU A 161 -8.62 1.22 -4.11
N PHE A 162 -8.28 2.32 -4.77
CA PHE A 162 -8.45 3.66 -4.22
C PHE A 162 -9.92 3.94 -3.83
N LEU A 163 -10.86 3.53 -4.69
CA LEU A 163 -12.29 3.64 -4.40
C LEU A 163 -12.72 2.74 -3.22
N LEU A 164 -12.20 1.53 -3.11
CA LEU A 164 -12.49 0.64 -1.99
C LEU A 164 -11.97 1.22 -0.67
N MET A 165 -10.83 1.89 -0.69
CA MET A 165 -10.20 2.40 0.52
C MET A 165 -10.74 3.76 1.00
N SER A 166 -11.61 4.42 0.21
CA SER A 166 -12.00 5.82 0.46
C SER A 166 -12.76 6.05 1.77
N ASP A 167 -13.42 5.01 2.31
CA ASP A 167 -14.19 5.10 3.56
C ASP A 167 -13.34 4.81 4.82
N GLY A 168 -12.04 4.55 4.63
CA GLY A 168 -11.13 4.15 5.70
C GLY A 168 -10.68 2.70 5.58
N VAL A 169 -9.48 2.45 6.12
CA VAL A 169 -8.78 1.16 5.99
C VAL A 169 -8.26 0.61 7.32
N THR A 170 -8.48 1.34 8.41
CA THR A 170 -8.10 0.98 9.77
C THR A 170 -9.26 1.27 10.72
N THR A 171 -9.27 0.62 11.87
CA THR A 171 -10.22 0.94 12.96
C THR A 171 -10.17 2.40 13.43
N LYS A 172 -9.03 3.06 13.24
CA LYS A 172 -8.75 4.45 13.62
C LYS A 172 -9.19 5.47 12.58
N ALA A 173 -9.72 5.02 11.45
CA ALA A 173 -10.07 5.90 10.34
C ALA A 173 -11.04 7.01 10.79
N GLY A 174 -10.56 8.25 10.72
CA GLY A 174 -11.26 9.46 11.15
C GLY A 174 -11.62 9.50 12.63
N GLN A 175 -10.71 9.00 13.47
CA GLN A 175 -10.72 9.17 14.91
C GLN A 175 -9.39 9.76 15.36
N TRP A 176 -9.42 10.55 16.43
CA TRP A 176 -8.23 10.95 17.15
C TRP A 176 -8.17 10.15 18.45
N ASN A 177 -7.20 9.25 18.54
CA ASN A 177 -6.98 8.41 19.71
C ASN A 177 -5.60 8.70 20.31
N ALA A 178 -5.54 8.72 21.65
CA ALA A 178 -4.29 8.82 22.37
C ALA A 178 -3.42 7.57 22.14
N SER A 179 -2.11 7.72 22.30
CA SER A 179 -1.15 6.62 22.12
C SER A 179 -1.48 5.44 23.02
N ASN A 180 -1.32 4.22 22.50
CA ASN A 180 -1.55 2.96 23.25
C ASN A 180 -2.98 2.77 23.78
N VAL A 181 -3.96 3.52 23.26
CA VAL A 181 -5.38 3.28 23.53
C VAL A 181 -5.98 2.55 22.33
N ASP A 182 -6.65 1.44 22.60
CA ASP A 182 -7.39 0.70 21.58
C ASP A 182 -8.53 1.57 21.04
N PRO A 183 -8.64 1.76 19.72
CA PRO A 183 -9.68 2.57 19.12
C PRO A 183 -11.05 1.91 19.25
N GLU A 184 -12.09 2.73 19.45
CA GLU A 184 -13.46 2.25 19.34
C GLU A 184 -13.79 1.93 17.87
N ILE A 185 -14.30 0.73 17.59
CA ILE A 185 -14.59 0.31 16.22
C ILE A 185 -15.84 1.03 15.71
N HIS A 186 -15.64 2.01 14.83
CA HIS A 186 -16.73 2.73 14.15
C HIS A 186 -16.74 2.43 12.66
N VAL A 187 -17.77 1.71 12.22
CA VAL A 187 -17.97 1.38 10.80
C VAL A 187 -18.48 2.61 10.05
N ARG A 188 -17.77 3.03 9.01
CA ARG A 188 -18.09 4.23 8.21
C ARG A 188 -18.91 3.93 6.96
N GLY A 189 -18.95 2.68 6.53
CA GLY A 189 -19.64 2.22 5.33
C GLY A 189 -19.26 0.79 4.96
N ILE A 190 -19.89 0.24 3.92
CA ILE A 190 -19.66 -1.13 3.46
C ILE A 190 -18.19 -1.36 3.10
N ARG A 191 -17.55 -0.38 2.46
CA ARG A 191 -16.15 -0.49 2.05
C ARG A 191 -15.20 -0.53 3.23
N HIS A 192 -15.44 0.32 4.24
CA HIS A 192 -14.68 0.27 5.49
C HIS A 192 -14.89 -1.07 6.21
N GLN A 193 -16.12 -1.60 6.22
CA GLN A 193 -16.42 -2.90 6.79
C GLN A 193 -15.59 -4.03 6.15
N LEU A 194 -15.42 -4.02 4.81
CA LEU A 194 -14.58 -5.00 4.12
C LEU A 194 -13.13 -5.00 4.62
N PHE A 195 -12.56 -3.82 4.89
CA PHE A 195 -11.25 -3.73 5.51
C PHE A 195 -11.30 -4.27 6.93
N LEU A 196 -12.25 -3.85 7.78
CA LEU A 196 -12.34 -4.38 9.15
C LEU A 196 -12.49 -5.91 9.19
N ASP A 197 -13.21 -6.51 8.24
CA ASP A 197 -13.34 -7.96 8.12
C ASP A 197 -12.03 -8.62 7.66
N TRP A 198 -11.28 -7.98 6.75
CA TRP A 198 -9.93 -8.42 6.41
C TRP A 198 -8.99 -8.41 7.64
N HIS A 199 -9.05 -7.34 8.44
CA HIS A 199 -8.26 -7.24 9.67
C HIS A 199 -8.63 -8.35 10.65
N LYS A 200 -9.92 -8.57 10.90
CA LYS A 200 -10.40 -9.69 11.74
C LYS A 200 -9.93 -11.04 11.23
N LEU A 201 -9.97 -11.28 9.92
CA LEU A 201 -9.48 -12.51 9.32
C LEU A 201 -7.98 -12.71 9.57
N CYS A 202 -7.19 -11.65 9.39
CA CYS A 202 -5.75 -11.70 9.67
C CYS A 202 -5.48 -11.96 11.15
N ASP A 203 -6.16 -11.26 12.06
CA ASP A 203 -6.02 -11.43 13.49
C ASP A 203 -6.47 -12.84 13.94
N PHE A 204 -7.51 -13.41 13.31
CA PHE A 204 -7.94 -14.78 13.55
C PHE A 204 -6.89 -15.81 13.13
N ILE A 205 -6.23 -15.61 11.98
CA ILE A 205 -5.24 -16.56 11.44
C ILE A 205 -3.89 -16.44 12.17
N PHE A 206 -3.42 -15.21 12.38
CA PHE A 206 -2.05 -14.92 12.84
C PHE A 206 -1.97 -14.53 14.32
N GLY A 207 -3.11 -14.35 15.01
CA GLY A 207 -3.16 -13.87 16.38
C GLY A 207 -2.70 -12.40 16.50
N ASN A 208 -2.34 -12.00 17.72
CA ASN A 208 -1.77 -10.68 18.00
C ASN A 208 -0.27 -10.66 17.75
N VAL A 209 0.26 -9.53 17.29
CA VAL A 209 1.70 -9.32 17.21
C VAL A 209 2.25 -9.18 18.64
N LYS A 210 3.21 -10.03 19.01
CA LYS A 210 3.88 -9.99 20.32
C LYS A 210 5.37 -9.71 20.14
N ILE A 211 5.92 -8.87 21.02
CA ILE A 211 7.36 -8.67 21.20
C ILE A 211 7.78 -9.58 22.36
N ASP A 212 8.30 -10.77 22.04
CA ASP A 212 8.98 -11.64 23.02
C ASP A 212 10.43 -11.16 23.19
N PHE A 213 10.62 -9.96 23.74
CA PHE A 213 11.98 -9.46 24.05
C PHE A 213 12.48 -9.88 25.45
N TYR A 214 11.64 -10.51 26.28
CA TYR A 214 11.99 -10.90 27.65
C TYR A 214 11.64 -12.36 28.02
N SER A 215 11.38 -13.23 27.04
CA SER A 215 11.28 -14.68 27.31
C SER A 215 12.62 -15.36 27.05
N LYS A 216 13.63 -15.02 27.85
CA LYS A 216 14.77 -15.88 28.22
C LYS A 216 15.50 -15.32 29.43
#